data_AF-A0A1Q7UMG3-F1
#
_entry.id   AF-A0A1Q7UMG3-F1
#
_cell.length_a   1.000
_cell.length_b   1.000
_cell.length_c   1.000
_cell.angle_alpha   90.00
_cell.angle_beta   90.00
_cell.angle_gamma   90.00
#
_symmetry.space_group_name_H-M   'P 1'
#
loop_
_entity.id
_entity.type
_entity.pdbx_description
1 polymer ?
#
loop_
_entity_poly.entity_id
_entity_poly.type
_entity_poly.pdbx_seq_one_letter_code
_entity_poly.pdbx_strand_id
1 'polypeptide(L)'
;MGGVIGLGIVGLLITFLPTVYSIYSQREEVVTRVAFRFGSPPSGVKVLAQAYRLGLAQELDQFWRTWEDWFTDLAETHISNSEVIFYRSSQPGTSWITTAGAILDASALYSSTVDRGDVPWLNLCFQVGSRTLSDIATDVGIPPGSALAPGVSMHVTRAEYDAACEQLSSAGVRLKADREESWRAFVSMRSQYDLALIALAKLVYAPEAPWSSDRKLGLTARDLIR
;
A
#
# COMPACT_ATOMS: atom_id res chain seq x y z
N MET A 1 22.59 9.29 -41.86
CA MET A 1 22.44 8.58 -40.58
C MET A 1 21.55 9.32 -39.57
N GLY A 2 21.69 10.65 -39.39
CA GLY A 2 20.86 11.40 -38.44
C GLY A 2 19.34 11.35 -38.68
N GLY A 3 18.88 11.35 -39.95
CA GLY A 3 17.44 11.25 -40.26
C GLY A 3 16.80 9.91 -39.90
N VAL A 4 17.55 8.80 -40.02
CA VAL A 4 17.07 7.45 -39.65
C VAL A 4 17.00 7.31 -38.13
N ILE A 5 17.98 7.85 -37.41
CA ILE A 5 17.97 7.90 -35.94
C ILE A 5 16.81 8.75 -35.45
N GLY A 6 16.58 9.93 -36.05
CA GLY A 6 15.46 10.81 -35.70
C GLY A 6 14.09 10.15 -35.93
N LEU A 7 13.89 9.50 -37.08
CA LEU A 7 12.65 8.77 -37.36
C LEU A 7 12.47 7.57 -36.42
N GLY A 8 13.55 6.87 -36.08
CA GLY A 8 13.53 5.76 -35.12
C GLY A 8 13.15 6.22 -33.71
N ILE A 9 13.71 7.33 -33.23
CA ILE A 9 13.34 7.92 -31.93
C ILE A 9 11.87 8.36 -31.93
N VAL A 10 11.41 9.02 -32.99
CA VAL A 10 9.99 9.43 -33.10
C VAL A 10 9.07 8.22 -33.12
N GLY A 11 9.43 7.16 -33.85
CA GLY A 11 8.69 5.91 -33.86
C GLY A 11 8.58 5.28 -32.47
N LEU A 12 9.69 5.22 -31.73
CA LEU A 12 9.72 4.76 -30.33
C LEU A 12 8.85 5.62 -29.42
N LEU A 13 8.90 6.95 -29.56
CA LEU A 13 8.08 7.86 -28.74
C LEU A 13 6.58 7.65 -28.99
N ILE A 14 6.18 7.47 -30.25
CA ILE A 14 4.77 7.26 -30.63
C ILE A 14 4.26 5.93 -30.09
N THR A 15 5.09 4.88 -30.02
CA THR A 15 4.67 3.57 -29.51
C THR A 15 4.78 3.44 -27.99
N PHE A 16 5.77 4.08 -27.36
CA PHE A 16 6.04 3.92 -25.94
C PHE A 16 5.24 4.89 -25.06
N LEU A 17 5.08 6.16 -25.48
CA LEU A 17 4.36 7.17 -24.67
C LEU A 17 2.90 6.80 -24.36
N PRO A 18 2.10 6.25 -25.31
CA PRO A 18 0.73 5.85 -25.02
C PRO A 18 0.65 4.75 -23.96
N THR A 19 1.58 3.79 -23.99
CA THR A 19 1.64 2.68 -23.02
C THR A 19 1.93 3.22 -21.62
N VAL A 20 2.98 4.02 -21.46
CA VAL A 20 3.35 4.64 -20.18
C VAL A 20 2.22 5.53 -19.65
N TYR A 21 1.60 6.33 -20.52
CA TYR A 21 0.45 7.16 -20.14
C TYR A 21 -0.75 6.33 -19.70
N SER A 22 -1.05 5.22 -20.38
CA SER A 22 -2.15 4.32 -20.02
C SER A 22 -1.92 3.68 -18.64
N ILE A 23 -0.70 3.19 -18.37
CA ILE A 23 -0.33 2.63 -17.05
C ILE A 23 -0.53 3.68 -15.95
N TYR A 24 -0.02 4.88 -16.16
CA TYR A 24 -0.19 6.00 -15.24
C TYR A 24 -1.67 6.32 -15.00
N SER A 25 -2.44 6.51 -16.08
CA SER A 25 -3.85 6.92 -16.00
C SER A 25 -4.72 5.90 -15.26
N GLN A 26 -4.53 4.60 -15.52
CA GLN A 26 -5.28 3.54 -14.85
C GLN A 26 -4.97 3.49 -13.34
N ARG A 27 -3.68 3.58 -12.98
CA ARG A 27 -3.26 3.65 -11.58
C ARG A 27 -3.85 4.86 -10.87
N GLU A 28 -3.78 6.04 -11.50
CA GLU A 28 -4.25 7.28 -10.91
C GLU A 28 -5.76 7.33 -10.70
N GLU A 29 -6.54 6.67 -11.56
CA GLU A 29 -7.98 6.54 -11.37
C GLU A 29 -8.30 5.83 -10.05
N VAL A 30 -7.62 4.70 -9.78
CA VAL A 30 -7.81 3.91 -8.56
C VAL A 30 -7.36 4.69 -7.32
N VAL A 31 -6.19 5.32 -7.38
CA VAL A 31 -5.66 6.15 -6.28
C VAL A 31 -6.61 7.31 -5.95
N THR A 32 -7.11 7.99 -6.98
CA THR A 32 -8.05 9.10 -6.83
C THR A 32 -9.38 8.62 -6.25
N ARG A 33 -9.87 7.46 -6.68
CA ARG A 33 -11.09 6.83 -6.15
C ARG A 33 -10.98 6.54 -4.65
N VAL A 34 -9.83 6.07 -4.17
CA VAL A 34 -9.58 5.88 -2.72
C VAL A 34 -9.62 7.20 -1.99
N ALA A 35 -8.91 8.21 -2.50
CA ALA A 35 -8.84 9.52 -1.88
C ALA A 35 -10.24 10.14 -1.71
N PHE A 36 -11.11 10.02 -2.71
CA PHE A 36 -12.49 10.52 -2.62
C PHE A 36 -13.38 9.71 -1.66
N ARG A 37 -13.21 8.38 -1.59
CA ARG A 37 -14.07 7.52 -0.76
C ARG A 37 -13.67 7.49 0.70
N PHE A 38 -12.36 7.51 0.98
CA PHE A 38 -11.79 7.22 2.31
C PHE A 38 -10.94 8.36 2.86
N GLY A 39 -10.78 9.44 2.08
CA GLY A 39 -10.07 10.66 2.45
C GLY A 39 -8.63 10.72 1.95
N SER A 40 -8.10 11.94 1.92
CA SER A 40 -6.68 12.25 1.70
C SER A 40 -6.13 12.94 2.95
N PRO A 41 -5.06 12.44 3.57
CA PRO A 41 -4.31 11.24 3.18
C PRO A 41 -5.06 9.93 3.46
N PRO A 42 -4.76 8.85 2.71
CA PRO A 42 -5.37 7.54 2.91
C PRO A 42 -4.92 6.91 4.24
N SER A 43 -5.78 6.08 4.84
CA SER A 43 -5.49 5.37 6.09
C SER A 43 -6.32 4.09 6.17
N GLY A 44 -5.68 2.97 6.54
CA GLY A 44 -6.37 1.68 6.65
C GLY A 44 -7.47 1.66 7.71
N VAL A 45 -7.28 2.40 8.81
CA VAL A 45 -8.31 2.58 9.85
C VAL A 45 -9.54 3.27 9.26
N LYS A 46 -9.35 4.34 8.48
CA LYS A 46 -10.45 5.08 7.84
C LYS A 46 -11.18 4.23 6.81
N VAL A 47 -10.46 3.42 6.03
CA VAL A 47 -11.06 2.50 5.05
C VAL A 47 -12.07 1.57 5.74
N LEU A 48 -11.64 0.89 6.80
CA LEU A 48 -12.52 -0.03 7.55
C LEU A 48 -13.64 0.71 8.29
N ALA A 49 -13.31 1.79 9.01
CA ALA A 49 -14.29 2.56 9.76
C ALA A 49 -15.39 3.14 8.85
N GLN A 50 -15.03 3.62 7.65
CA GLN A 50 -15.99 4.13 6.68
C GLN A 50 -16.88 3.01 6.12
N ALA A 51 -16.30 1.86 5.77
CA ALA A 51 -17.07 0.71 5.26
C ALA A 51 -18.15 0.27 6.26
N TYR A 52 -17.84 0.23 7.56
CA TYR A 52 -18.80 -0.14 8.59
C TYR A 52 -19.84 0.97 8.83
N ARG A 53 -19.44 2.24 8.88
CA ARG A 53 -20.38 3.37 9.03
C ARG A 53 -21.41 3.46 7.90
N LEU A 54 -21.01 3.07 6.69
CA LEU A 54 -21.88 3.07 5.51
C LEU A 54 -22.69 1.78 5.35
N GLY A 55 -22.54 0.80 6.25
CA GLY A 55 -23.22 -0.50 6.13
C GLY A 55 -22.67 -1.39 5.00
N LEU A 56 -21.51 -1.05 4.44
CA LEU A 56 -20.87 -1.75 3.32
C LEU A 56 -20.00 -2.93 3.77
N ALA A 57 -20.16 -3.40 5.02
CA ALA A 57 -19.38 -4.50 5.56
C ALA A 57 -19.55 -5.80 4.74
N GLN A 58 -20.73 -6.01 4.13
CA GLN A 58 -20.99 -7.17 3.27
C GLN A 58 -20.30 -7.08 1.90
N GLU A 59 -19.94 -5.88 1.45
CA GLU A 59 -19.24 -5.67 0.18
C GLU A 59 -17.71 -5.84 0.32
N LEU A 60 -17.22 -6.11 1.54
CA LEU A 60 -15.78 -6.23 1.78
C LEU A 60 -15.14 -7.38 1.01
N ASP A 61 -15.82 -8.50 0.73
CA ASP A 61 -15.24 -9.56 -0.12
C ASP A 61 -14.95 -9.05 -1.54
N GLN A 62 -15.91 -8.34 -2.14
CA GLN A 62 -15.71 -7.74 -3.47
C GLN A 62 -14.63 -6.65 -3.43
N PHE A 63 -14.58 -5.87 -2.36
CA PHE A 63 -13.53 -4.89 -2.14
C PHE A 63 -12.15 -5.55 -2.16
N TRP A 64 -11.95 -6.66 -1.44
CA TRP A 64 -10.65 -7.35 -1.42
C TRP A 64 -10.26 -7.94 -2.77
N ARG A 65 -11.22 -8.47 -3.55
CA ARG A 65 -10.97 -8.92 -4.93
C ARG A 65 -10.46 -7.79 -5.82
N THR A 66 -11.15 -6.64 -5.81
CA THR A 66 -10.73 -5.47 -6.59
C THR A 66 -9.33 -4.99 -6.22
N TRP A 67 -8.96 -5.07 -4.94
CA TRP A 67 -7.61 -4.69 -4.50
C TRP A 67 -6.55 -5.73 -4.80
N GLU A 68 -6.89 -7.01 -4.76
CA GLU A 68 -6.02 -8.08 -5.23
C GLU A 68 -5.70 -7.90 -6.72
N ASP A 69 -6.72 -7.72 -7.57
CA ASP A 69 -6.55 -7.42 -9.00
C ASP A 69 -5.63 -6.20 -9.19
N TRP A 70 -5.87 -5.11 -8.46
CA TRP A 70 -5.05 -3.91 -8.54
C TRP A 70 -3.59 -4.14 -8.13
N PHE A 71 -3.33 -4.93 -7.08
CA PHE A 71 -1.96 -5.27 -6.69
C PHE A 71 -1.27 -6.15 -7.74
N THR A 72 -2.00 -7.09 -8.33
CA THR A 72 -1.49 -7.91 -9.44
C THR A 72 -1.11 -7.06 -10.65
N ASP A 73 -1.97 -6.12 -11.06
CA ASP A 73 -1.66 -5.15 -12.11
C ASP A 73 -0.47 -4.25 -11.74
N LEU A 74 -0.41 -3.82 -10.48
CA LEU A 74 0.68 -2.98 -9.97
C LEU A 74 2.03 -3.72 -10.05
N ALA A 75 2.07 -5.01 -9.67
CA ALA A 75 3.26 -5.85 -9.77
C ALA A 75 3.76 -5.93 -11.21
N GLU A 76 2.88 -6.27 -12.14
CA GLU A 76 3.24 -6.40 -13.56
C GLU A 76 3.74 -5.06 -14.13
N THR A 77 3.00 -3.97 -13.87
CA THR A 77 3.30 -2.67 -14.48
C THR A 77 4.54 -2.00 -13.90
N HIS A 78 4.73 -2.03 -12.58
CA HIS A 78 5.81 -1.30 -11.91
C HIS A 78 7.14 -2.06 -11.93
N ILE A 79 7.11 -3.39 -12.11
CA ILE A 79 8.32 -4.17 -12.36
C ILE A 79 8.73 -4.08 -13.83
N SER A 80 7.77 -4.16 -14.76
CA SER A 80 8.09 -4.09 -16.20
C SER A 80 8.43 -2.68 -16.69
N ASN A 81 8.03 -1.63 -15.97
CA ASN A 81 8.22 -0.22 -16.34
C ASN A 81 8.61 0.61 -15.11
N SER A 82 9.74 0.30 -14.46
CA SER A 82 10.13 0.88 -13.17
C SER A 82 10.19 2.42 -13.16
N GLU A 83 10.31 3.10 -14.31
CA GLU A 83 10.21 4.56 -14.40
C GLU A 83 8.85 5.11 -13.94
N VAL A 84 7.75 4.36 -14.08
CA VAL A 84 6.39 4.82 -13.72
C VAL A 84 6.20 4.95 -12.20
N ILE A 85 7.05 4.27 -11.42
CA ILE A 85 7.11 4.36 -9.96
C ILE A 85 7.29 5.83 -9.52
N PHE A 86 8.07 6.60 -10.26
CA PHE A 86 8.43 7.98 -9.95
C PHE A 86 7.39 9.01 -10.41
N TYR A 87 6.37 8.59 -11.16
CA TYR A 87 5.34 9.50 -11.68
C TYR A 87 4.42 9.91 -10.53
N ARG A 88 4.44 11.19 -10.17
CA ARG A 88 3.62 11.73 -9.08
C ARG A 88 2.14 11.71 -9.45
N SER A 89 1.32 11.47 -8.44
CA SER A 89 -0.12 11.57 -8.60
C SER A 89 -0.54 13.01 -8.92
N SER A 90 -1.54 13.16 -9.77
CA SER A 90 -2.01 14.46 -10.23
C SER A 90 -2.78 15.23 -9.15
N GLN A 91 -3.46 14.49 -8.27
CA GLN A 91 -4.18 15.06 -7.13
C GLN A 91 -3.23 15.35 -5.95
N PRO A 92 -3.28 16.56 -5.36
CA PRO A 92 -2.49 16.86 -4.18
C PRO A 92 -2.82 15.90 -3.02
N GLY A 93 -1.79 15.46 -2.29
CA GLY A 93 -1.97 14.60 -1.12
C GLY A 93 -2.31 13.14 -1.42
N THR A 94 -2.23 12.70 -2.69
CA THR A 94 -2.39 11.30 -3.07
C THR A 94 -1.09 10.70 -3.60
N SER A 95 -0.94 9.39 -3.44
CA SER A 95 0.17 8.64 -4.01
C SER A 95 -0.17 7.15 -4.03
N TRP A 96 0.24 6.47 -5.11
CA TRP A 96 0.05 5.02 -5.26
C TRP A 96 0.60 4.23 -4.08
N ILE A 97 1.76 4.61 -3.55
CA ILE A 97 2.41 3.89 -2.44
C ILE A 97 1.70 4.12 -1.10
N THR A 98 1.20 5.33 -0.84
CA THR A 98 0.40 5.58 0.39
C THR A 98 -0.97 4.93 0.32
N THR A 99 -1.54 4.81 -0.88
CA THR A 99 -2.78 4.07 -1.11
C THR A 99 -2.56 2.58 -0.90
N ALA A 100 -1.50 2.00 -1.48
CA ALA A 100 -1.11 0.61 -1.26
C ALA A 100 -0.92 0.32 0.23
N GLY A 101 -0.19 1.19 0.94
CA GLY A 101 0.01 1.09 2.39
C GLY A 101 -1.30 1.09 3.17
N ALA A 102 -2.21 2.02 2.88
CA ALA A 102 -3.50 2.07 3.55
C ALA A 102 -4.37 0.82 3.34
N ILE A 103 -4.34 0.21 2.15
CA ILE A 103 -5.08 -1.03 1.87
C ILE A 103 -4.44 -2.23 2.56
N LEU A 104 -3.11 -2.32 2.58
CA LEU A 104 -2.41 -3.35 3.34
C LEU A 104 -2.63 -3.19 4.84
N ASP A 105 -2.64 -1.96 5.37
CA ASP A 105 -2.95 -1.67 6.77
C ASP A 105 -4.40 -2.09 7.10
N ALA A 106 -5.35 -1.75 6.23
CA ALA A 106 -6.74 -2.17 6.37
C ALA A 106 -6.85 -3.69 6.39
N SER A 107 -6.17 -4.38 5.46
CA SER A 107 -6.24 -5.84 5.38
C SER A 107 -5.59 -6.53 6.59
N ALA A 108 -4.45 -6.01 7.07
CA ALA A 108 -3.77 -6.48 8.26
C ALA A 108 -4.63 -6.29 9.51
N LEU A 109 -5.21 -5.09 9.73
CA LEU A 109 -6.15 -4.81 10.82
C LEU A 109 -7.39 -5.71 10.75
N TYR A 110 -7.97 -5.86 9.56
CA TYR A 110 -9.17 -6.67 9.36
C TYR A 110 -8.90 -8.14 9.69
N SER A 111 -7.73 -8.66 9.30
CA SER A 111 -7.38 -10.05 9.58
C SER A 111 -7.01 -10.31 11.04
N SER A 112 -6.20 -9.42 11.62
CA SER A 112 -5.67 -9.61 12.97
C SER A 112 -6.69 -9.27 14.05
N THR A 113 -7.52 -8.25 13.85
CA THR A 113 -8.21 -7.55 14.95
C THR A 113 -9.73 -7.66 14.90
N VAL A 114 -10.32 -7.77 13.71
CA VAL A 114 -11.78 -7.80 13.56
C VAL A 114 -12.32 -9.21 13.85
N ASP A 115 -13.40 -9.29 14.63
CA ASP A 115 -14.13 -10.53 14.89
C ASP A 115 -15.09 -10.80 13.72
N ARG A 116 -14.65 -11.65 12.80
CA ARG A 116 -15.29 -11.89 11.50
C ARG A 116 -15.25 -13.38 11.13
N GLY A 117 -16.12 -13.76 10.20
CA GLY A 117 -16.03 -15.04 9.51
C GLY A 117 -14.84 -15.11 8.55
N ASP A 118 -14.68 -16.26 7.90
CA ASP A 118 -13.64 -16.45 6.89
C ASP A 118 -13.92 -15.58 5.65
N VAL A 119 -12.88 -14.90 5.17
CA VAL A 119 -12.93 -14.07 3.95
C VAL A 119 -11.66 -14.39 3.16
N PRO A 120 -11.68 -15.43 2.31
CA PRO A 120 -10.47 -15.93 1.63
C PRO A 120 -9.76 -14.87 0.79
N TRP A 121 -10.52 -14.00 0.10
CA TRP A 121 -9.94 -12.96 -0.75
C TRP A 121 -9.18 -11.88 -0.01
N LEU A 122 -9.48 -11.65 1.28
CA LEU A 122 -8.64 -10.80 2.10
C LEU A 122 -7.21 -11.35 2.17
N ASN A 123 -7.07 -12.66 2.41
CA ASN A 123 -5.77 -13.29 2.59
C ASN A 123 -4.97 -13.24 1.28
N LEU A 124 -5.63 -13.46 0.14
CA LEU A 124 -5.02 -13.34 -1.18
C LEU A 124 -4.59 -11.89 -1.46
N CYS A 125 -5.48 -10.92 -1.28
CA CYS A 125 -5.18 -9.49 -1.43
C CYS A 125 -3.96 -9.07 -0.60
N PHE A 126 -3.92 -9.49 0.67
CA PHE A 126 -2.79 -9.21 1.56
C PHE A 126 -1.48 -9.86 1.06
N GLN A 127 -1.51 -11.13 0.68
CA GLN A 127 -0.33 -11.86 0.20
C GLN A 127 0.22 -11.25 -1.09
N VAL A 128 -0.66 -11.01 -2.08
CA VAL A 128 -0.29 -10.40 -3.36
C VAL A 128 0.26 -8.99 -3.12
N GLY A 129 -0.43 -8.16 -2.34
CA GLY A 129 0.01 -6.78 -2.11
C GLY A 129 1.32 -6.66 -1.32
N SER A 130 1.50 -7.46 -0.27
CA SER A 130 2.76 -7.45 0.50
C SER A 130 3.95 -7.96 -0.32
N ARG A 131 3.73 -9.00 -1.15
CA ARG A 131 4.73 -9.48 -2.10
C ARG A 131 5.07 -8.43 -3.16
N THR A 132 4.04 -7.80 -3.73
CA THR A 132 4.18 -6.75 -4.76
C THR A 132 5.08 -5.61 -4.27
N LEU A 133 4.84 -5.08 -3.07
CA LEU A 133 5.68 -4.02 -2.51
C LEU A 133 7.12 -4.48 -2.28
N SER A 134 7.31 -5.72 -1.83
CA SER A 134 8.64 -6.30 -1.63
C SER A 134 9.39 -6.48 -2.94
N ASP A 135 8.72 -6.93 -3.99
CA ASP A 135 9.31 -7.12 -5.33
C ASP A 135 9.66 -5.78 -5.97
N ILE A 136 8.76 -4.79 -5.93
CA ILE A 136 9.03 -3.43 -6.42
C ILE A 136 10.20 -2.80 -5.66
N ALA A 137 10.25 -2.95 -4.33
CA ALA A 137 11.36 -2.45 -3.52
C ALA A 137 12.69 -3.11 -3.94
N THR A 138 12.68 -4.42 -4.15
CA THR A 138 13.86 -5.17 -4.60
C THR A 138 14.33 -4.72 -5.99
N ASP A 139 13.39 -4.52 -6.93
CA ASP A 139 13.67 -4.07 -8.29
C ASP A 139 14.37 -2.71 -8.33
N VAL A 140 13.94 -1.77 -7.47
CA VAL A 140 14.58 -0.45 -7.35
C VAL A 140 15.81 -0.42 -6.44
N GLY A 141 16.32 -1.59 -6.04
CA GLY A 141 17.57 -1.74 -5.30
C GLY A 141 17.46 -1.55 -3.78
N ILE A 142 16.26 -1.61 -3.21
CA ILE A 142 16.05 -1.67 -1.75
C ILE A 142 16.12 -3.14 -1.33
N PRO A 143 17.10 -3.55 -0.50
CA PRO A 143 17.27 -4.93 -0.13
C PRO A 143 16.03 -5.43 0.65
N PRO A 144 15.69 -6.72 0.52
CA PRO A 144 14.67 -7.33 1.35
C PRO A 144 15.10 -7.22 2.83
N GLY A 145 14.46 -6.32 3.58
CA GLY A 145 14.63 -6.25 5.01
C GLY A 145 14.05 -7.50 5.65
N SER A 146 14.93 -8.36 6.17
CA SER A 146 14.52 -9.60 6.82
C SER A 146 13.53 -9.33 7.94
N ALA A 147 12.55 -10.23 8.06
CA ALA A 147 11.58 -10.28 9.15
C ALA A 147 12.23 -9.85 10.46
N LEU A 148 11.67 -8.80 11.06
CA LEU A 148 12.13 -8.17 12.30
C LEU A 148 12.83 -9.18 13.22
N ALA A 149 14.14 -9.03 13.40
CA ALA A 149 14.85 -9.76 14.45
C ALA A 149 14.15 -9.50 15.80
N PRO A 150 14.20 -10.43 16.77
CA PRO A 150 13.61 -10.21 18.09
C PRO A 150 14.10 -8.87 18.68
N GLY A 151 13.21 -7.87 18.77
CA GLY A 151 13.53 -6.53 19.27
C GLY A 151 13.59 -5.39 18.25
N VAL A 152 13.40 -5.62 16.94
CA VAL A 152 13.28 -4.51 15.96
C VAL A 152 11.87 -3.93 16.00
N SER A 153 11.80 -2.62 16.24
CA SER A 153 10.57 -1.83 16.28
C SER A 153 9.91 -1.77 14.91
N MET A 154 8.77 -2.43 14.76
CA MET A 154 7.76 -2.04 13.77
C MET A 154 7.56 -0.51 13.85
N HIS A 155 7.37 0.16 12.71
CA HIS A 155 7.19 1.61 12.70
C HIS A 155 5.81 2.07 13.22
N VAL A 156 4.87 1.14 13.46
CA VAL A 156 3.59 1.39 14.12
C VAL A 156 3.68 0.99 15.58
N THR A 157 3.50 1.93 16.50
CA THR A 157 3.59 1.64 17.94
C THR A 157 2.35 0.91 18.44
N ARG A 158 2.47 0.23 19.58
CA ARG A 158 1.31 -0.37 20.27
C ARG A 158 0.23 0.67 20.57
N ALA A 159 0.62 1.87 21.01
CA ALA A 159 -0.31 2.95 21.29
C ALA A 159 -1.10 3.41 20.05
N GLU A 160 -0.44 3.49 18.88
CA GLU A 160 -1.13 3.80 17.63
C GLU A 160 -2.12 2.69 17.22
N TYR A 161 -1.75 1.43 17.41
CA TYR A 161 -2.64 0.29 17.17
C TYR A 161 -3.84 0.27 18.12
N ASP A 162 -3.63 0.55 19.41
CA ASP A 162 -4.73 0.62 20.38
C ASP A 162 -5.68 1.77 20.03
N ALA A 163 -5.15 2.94 19.65
CA ALA A 163 -5.97 4.06 19.15
C ALA A 163 -6.74 3.71 17.86
N ALA A 164 -6.15 2.91 16.97
CA ALA A 164 -6.86 2.38 15.80
C ALA A 164 -8.00 1.43 16.21
N CYS A 165 -7.78 0.56 17.19
CA CYS A 165 -8.83 -0.32 17.72
C CYS A 165 -10.00 0.50 18.30
N GLU A 166 -9.73 1.56 19.05
CA GLU A 166 -10.76 2.45 19.60
C GLU A 166 -11.58 3.14 18.49
N GLN A 167 -10.90 3.63 17.44
CA GLN A 167 -11.58 4.22 16.27
C GLN A 167 -12.47 3.22 15.54
N LEU A 168 -12.00 1.99 15.33
CA LEU A 168 -12.78 0.93 14.71
C LEU A 168 -13.99 0.53 15.56
N SER A 169 -13.80 0.36 16.88
CA SER A 169 -14.89 0.06 17.81
C SER A 169 -15.96 1.16 17.80
N SER A 170 -15.53 2.43 17.78
CA SER A 170 -16.43 3.59 17.74
C SER A 170 -17.21 3.68 16.42
N ALA A 171 -16.69 3.09 15.35
CA ALA A 171 -17.36 2.98 14.05
C ALA A 171 -18.30 1.76 13.95
N GLY A 172 -18.47 0.98 15.03
CA GLY A 172 -19.33 -0.20 15.07
C GLY A 172 -18.65 -1.49 14.59
N VAL A 173 -17.33 -1.49 14.41
CA VAL A 173 -16.58 -2.70 14.07
C VAL A 173 -16.49 -3.60 15.30
N ARG A 174 -16.91 -4.86 15.17
CA ARG A 174 -16.75 -5.86 16.23
C ARG A 174 -15.31 -6.37 16.23
N LEU A 175 -14.63 -6.26 17.37
CA LEU A 175 -13.23 -6.61 17.49
C LEU A 175 -13.07 -7.88 18.32
N LYS A 176 -12.01 -8.65 18.07
CA LYS A 176 -11.67 -9.86 18.84
C LYS A 176 -11.43 -9.51 20.31
N ALA A 177 -11.75 -10.44 21.20
CA ALA A 177 -11.64 -10.24 22.64
C ALA A 177 -10.18 -10.15 23.12
N ASP A 178 -9.30 -11.03 22.62
CA ASP A 178 -7.88 -11.00 22.99
C ASP A 178 -7.12 -9.94 22.18
N ARG A 179 -6.87 -8.80 22.83
CA ARG A 179 -6.13 -7.67 22.24
C ARG A 179 -4.65 -7.95 22.08
N GLU A 180 -4.05 -8.77 22.94
CA GLU A 180 -2.63 -9.06 22.89
C GLU A 180 -2.31 -10.03 21.75
N GLU A 181 -3.17 -11.04 21.55
CA GLU A 181 -3.11 -11.90 20.38
C GLU A 181 -3.33 -11.12 19.08
N SER A 182 -4.34 -10.24 19.06
CA SER A 182 -4.62 -9.40 17.88
C SER A 182 -3.44 -8.48 17.55
N TRP A 183 -2.79 -7.90 18.57
CA TRP A 183 -1.57 -7.10 18.40
C TRP A 183 -0.42 -7.92 17.82
N ARG A 184 -0.10 -9.09 18.39
CA ARG A 184 0.97 -9.96 17.87
C ARG A 184 0.71 -10.38 16.42
N ALA A 185 -0.54 -10.70 16.08
CA ALA A 185 -0.94 -11.01 14.72
C ALA A 185 -0.77 -9.80 13.78
N PHE A 186 -1.18 -8.61 14.21
CA PHE A 186 -1.00 -7.38 13.45
C PHE A 186 0.49 -7.09 13.18
N VAL A 187 1.35 -7.20 14.20
CA VAL A 187 2.80 -7.02 14.06
C VAL A 187 3.38 -7.97 13.01
N SER A 188 3.04 -9.26 13.12
CA SER A 188 3.50 -10.30 12.20
C SER A 188 3.05 -10.07 10.75
N MET A 189 1.83 -9.57 10.56
CA MET A 189 1.35 -9.21 9.22
C MET A 189 2.06 -7.95 8.72
N ARG A 190 2.05 -6.88 9.50
CA ARG A 190 2.57 -5.57 9.11
C ARG A 190 4.06 -5.61 8.79
N SER A 191 4.84 -6.47 9.46
CA SER A 191 6.27 -6.65 9.20
C SER A 191 6.58 -7.17 7.79
N GLN A 192 5.63 -7.83 7.11
CA GLN A 192 5.85 -8.38 5.76
C GLN A 192 5.98 -7.30 4.68
N TYR A 193 5.55 -6.07 4.94
CA TYR A 193 5.62 -4.97 3.98
C TYR A 193 6.15 -3.66 4.59
N ASP A 194 6.58 -3.67 5.87
CA ASP A 194 6.90 -2.44 6.60
C ASP A 194 8.06 -1.65 6.03
N LEU A 195 9.22 -2.30 5.91
CA LEU A 195 10.38 -1.62 5.37
C LEU A 195 10.16 -1.21 3.91
N ALA A 196 9.61 -2.11 3.09
CA ALA A 196 9.33 -1.87 1.69
C ALA A 196 8.41 -0.64 1.51
N LEU A 197 7.31 -0.56 2.27
CA LEU A 197 6.38 0.55 2.21
C LEU A 197 7.05 1.89 2.54
N ILE A 198 7.80 1.95 3.65
CA ILE A 198 8.40 3.21 4.12
C ILE A 198 9.56 3.63 3.21
N ALA A 199 10.37 2.67 2.76
CA ALA A 199 11.47 2.91 1.84
C ALA A 199 10.97 3.41 0.47
N LEU A 200 9.93 2.77 -0.10
CA LEU A 200 9.30 3.21 -1.34
C LEU A 200 8.64 4.59 -1.17
N ALA A 201 7.92 4.81 -0.06
CA ALA A 201 7.31 6.10 0.24
C ALA A 201 8.34 7.23 0.33
N LYS A 202 9.52 6.94 0.89
CA LYS A 202 10.66 7.86 0.91
C LYS A 202 11.24 8.07 -0.50
N LEU A 203 11.46 6.99 -1.24
CA LEU A 203 12.06 7.01 -2.58
C LEU A 203 11.27 7.90 -3.55
N VAL A 204 9.94 7.78 -3.54
CA VAL A 204 9.06 8.53 -4.45
C VAL A 204 8.64 9.90 -3.91
N TYR A 205 9.16 10.31 -2.75
CA TYR A 205 8.77 11.54 -2.05
C TYR A 205 7.26 11.64 -1.84
N ALA A 206 6.64 10.56 -1.36
CA ALA A 206 5.21 10.51 -1.14
C ALA A 206 4.72 11.64 -0.18
N PRO A 207 3.53 12.21 -0.43
CA PRO A 207 2.89 13.15 0.50
C PRO A 207 2.67 12.47 1.84
N GLU A 208 2.62 13.25 2.93
CA GLU A 208 2.43 12.70 4.27
C GLU A 208 1.11 11.93 4.39
N ALA A 209 1.22 10.70 4.90
CA ALA A 209 0.11 9.81 5.17
C ALA A 209 0.44 8.97 6.42
N PRO A 210 -0.57 8.66 7.26
CA PRO A 210 -0.39 7.84 8.45
C PRO A 210 0.23 6.49 8.11
N TRP A 211 1.06 5.98 9.03
CA TRP A 211 1.60 4.61 8.99
C TRP A 211 2.48 4.29 7.78
N SER A 212 2.95 5.33 7.08
CA SER A 212 3.71 5.16 5.85
C SER A 212 4.71 6.30 5.66
N SER A 213 4.37 7.33 4.89
CA SER A 213 5.28 8.41 4.52
C SER A 213 5.53 9.41 5.65
N ASP A 214 4.70 9.44 6.70
CA ASP A 214 4.96 10.15 7.95
C ASP A 214 6.17 9.59 8.73
N ARG A 215 6.66 8.40 8.36
CA ARG A 215 7.86 7.75 8.91
C ARG A 215 9.11 7.92 8.05
N LYS A 216 9.01 8.56 6.88
CA LYS A 216 10.11 8.65 5.88
C LYS A 216 11.39 9.32 6.40
N LEU A 217 11.25 10.21 7.38
CA LEU A 217 12.37 10.93 8.00
C LEU A 217 13.17 10.08 8.99
N GLY A 218 12.60 8.97 9.48
CA GLY A 218 13.25 8.05 10.41
C GLY A 218 14.22 7.07 9.74
N LEU A 219 14.07 6.82 8.43
CA LEU A 219 14.98 5.94 7.68
C LEU A 219 16.27 6.69 7.33
N THR A 220 17.42 6.16 7.74
CA THR A 220 18.73 6.65 7.29
C THR A 220 19.21 5.88 6.07
N ALA A 221 20.22 6.40 5.35
CA ALA A 221 20.83 5.68 4.21
C ALA A 221 21.43 4.33 4.63
N ARG A 222 21.77 4.15 5.93
CA ARG A 222 22.28 2.88 6.47
C ARG A 222 21.21 1.80 6.57
N ASP A 223 19.95 2.19 6.76
CA ASP A 223 18.82 1.26 6.90
C ASP A 223 18.36 0.68 5.56
N LEU A 224 18.81 1.28 4.44
CA LEU A 224 18.50 0.85 3.08
C LEU A 224 19.59 -0.01 2.42
N ILE A 225 20.73 -0.23 3.08
CA ILE A 225 21.91 -0.89 2.47
C ILE A 225 22.31 -2.16 3.24
N ARG A 226 21.62 -2.47 4.35
CA ARG A 226 21.89 -3.66 5.17
C ARG A 226 21.04 -4.86 4.80
#